data_AF-A0A1S3UVR5-F1
#
_entry.id   AF-A0A1S3UVR5-F1
#
_cell.length_a   1.000
_cell.length_b   1.000
_cell.length_c   1.000
_cell.angle_alpha   90.00
_cell.angle_beta   90.00
_cell.angle_gamma   90.00
#
_symmetry.space_group_name_H-M   'P 1'
#
loop_
_entity.id
_entity.type
_entity.pdbx_description
1 polymer ?
#
loop_
_entity_poly.entity_id
_entity_poly.type
_entity_poly.pdbx_seq_one_letter_code
_entity_poly.pdbx_strand_id
1 'polypeptide(L)'
;MAIPDQPETIATAIEHSTVRRRPTATSAGGLYNSPESTDSSGEDLVKDSGSDDFMDTVDSGVGYSQPPQKHENKTSVLDFAYRPSVPAHRRVKESPLSSDSIFHQSHAGLFNLCIVVLVAVNSRLIIENLMKYGFLIKSGFWFSSYSLSDWPLFMCCLSLVVFPFTAFLVEKLAQRKCIPESVVVLLHISITSASVLYPILVILRCDSAFLSGVTLMLLSCVVWLKLVSYAHTSYDMRQLTKSIEKGEAVPNTVNMDYPYSVSFKSLAYFMVAPTLCYQQSYPRTPYIRKGWVFRQVVKLIIFTGVMGFIIEQYINPIVQNSQHPFKGDLLYAIERVLKLSVPNLYVWLCMFYCFFHLWLNILAELLRFGDREFYKDWWNAKTVEDYWRMWNMPVHKWMIRHLYFPCLRQGIPKAVALLIAFLVSALFHELCIAVPCHIFKLWAFGGIMFQVPLVLITHHLQNKFRNSMVGNMIFWFIFSILGQPMCVLLYYHDLMNRKIKLDQS
;
A
#
# COMPACT_ATOMS: atom_id res chain seq x y z
N MET A 1 8.20 -39.23 75.03
CA MET A 1 9.41 -38.40 75.16
C MET A 1 10.00 -38.28 73.77
N ALA A 2 10.05 -37.07 73.20
CA ALA A 2 10.53 -36.73 71.83
C ALA A 2 9.81 -37.40 70.62
N ILE A 3 9.74 -36.65 69.52
CA ILE A 3 9.17 -36.96 68.20
C ILE A 3 10.29 -37.51 67.28
N PRO A 4 10.01 -38.29 66.20
CA PRO A 4 9.64 -37.75 64.87
C PRO A 4 8.62 -38.64 64.11
N ASP A 5 8.14 -38.40 62.88
CA ASP A 5 7.81 -37.16 62.13
C ASP A 5 6.80 -37.54 61.01
N GLN A 6 5.79 -36.71 60.75
CA GLN A 6 4.80 -36.86 59.66
C GLN A 6 4.26 -35.47 59.25
N PRO A 7 4.25 -35.08 57.96
CA PRO A 7 3.64 -33.84 57.51
C PRO A 7 2.24 -34.05 56.87
N GLU A 8 1.19 -33.68 57.58
CA GLU A 8 -0.14 -33.45 56.98
C GLU A 8 -0.24 -32.03 56.36
N THR A 9 -1.12 -31.87 55.37
CA THR A 9 -1.30 -30.61 54.63
C THR A 9 -2.60 -29.91 55.03
N ILE A 10 -2.53 -28.69 55.59
CA ILE A 10 -3.70 -27.86 55.96
C ILE A 10 -3.61 -26.47 55.31
N ALA A 11 -4.78 -25.89 54.99
CA ALA A 11 -4.95 -24.72 54.14
C ALA A 11 -5.37 -23.44 54.90
N THR A 12 -5.46 -22.32 54.17
CA THR A 12 -6.25 -21.08 54.43
C THR A 12 -6.05 -20.16 53.19
N ALA A 13 -6.86 -19.17 52.81
CA ALA A 13 -8.14 -18.54 53.20
C ALA A 13 -8.54 -17.56 52.05
N ILE A 14 -9.67 -16.84 51.91
CA ILE A 14 -11.10 -16.77 52.34
C ILE A 14 -11.67 -15.60 51.49
N GLU A 15 -12.92 -15.45 51.03
CA GLU A 15 -14.10 -16.26 50.64
C GLU A 15 -15.04 -15.23 49.94
N HIS A 16 -16.02 -15.60 49.10
CA HIS A 16 -17.34 -14.95 49.06
C HIS A 16 -18.34 -15.65 48.10
N SER A 17 -19.25 -16.45 48.66
CA SER A 17 -20.73 -16.30 48.62
C SER A 17 -21.39 -15.60 47.39
N THR A 18 -22.51 -16.04 46.79
CA THR A 18 -23.59 -16.92 47.29
C THR A 18 -24.62 -17.32 46.21
N VAL A 19 -25.07 -18.60 46.21
CA VAL A 19 -26.49 -19.09 46.18
C VAL A 19 -27.48 -18.71 45.03
N ARG A 20 -28.48 -19.50 44.57
CA ARG A 20 -28.83 -20.97 44.59
C ARG A 20 -30.25 -21.18 43.99
N ARG A 21 -30.48 -22.16 43.09
CA ARG A 21 -31.58 -23.18 43.13
C ARG A 21 -31.70 -24.05 41.85
N ARG A 22 -32.51 -25.10 41.96
CA ARG A 22 -32.76 -26.31 41.11
C ARG A 22 -34.23 -26.75 41.38
N PRO A 23 -34.83 -27.79 40.75
CA PRO A 23 -34.68 -28.35 39.39
C PRO A 23 -36.05 -28.77 38.75
N THR A 24 -36.02 -29.59 37.67
CA THR A 24 -37.04 -30.60 37.23
C THR A 24 -38.46 -30.16 36.80
N ALA A 25 -39.26 -30.95 36.06
CA ALA A 25 -39.02 -31.89 34.93
C ALA A 25 -40.35 -32.55 34.50
N THR A 26 -40.65 -32.67 33.20
CA THR A 26 -41.62 -33.65 32.63
C THR A 26 -41.48 -33.77 31.11
N SER A 27 -41.33 -35.00 30.61
CA SER A 27 -41.60 -35.42 29.22
C SER A 27 -41.93 -36.93 29.23
N ALA A 28 -42.74 -37.43 28.30
CA ALA A 28 -43.32 -38.79 28.34
C ALA A 28 -43.44 -39.45 26.95
N GLY A 29 -43.26 -40.78 26.89
CA GLY A 29 -43.29 -41.59 25.66
C GLY A 29 -42.00 -41.49 24.82
N GLY A 30 -41.47 -42.53 24.14
CA GLY A 30 -41.98 -43.88 23.88
C GLY A 30 -42.66 -44.01 22.51
N LEU A 31 -42.42 -45.02 21.65
CA LEU A 31 -41.67 -46.30 21.75
C LEU A 31 -41.12 -46.71 20.34
N TYR A 32 -39.97 -47.41 20.30
CA TYR A 32 -39.48 -48.46 19.35
C TYR A 32 -39.46 -48.36 17.79
N ASN A 33 -38.47 -49.08 17.26
CA ASN A 33 -38.38 -49.87 16.00
C ASN A 33 -37.93 -49.29 14.64
N SER A 34 -36.89 -49.96 14.11
CA SER A 34 -36.47 -50.13 12.70
C SER A 34 -37.17 -51.41 12.12
N PRO A 35 -36.91 -51.98 10.91
CA PRO A 35 -35.77 -51.79 9.97
C PRO A 35 -36.12 -51.77 8.46
N GLU A 36 -35.08 -51.81 7.59
CA GLU A 36 -35.07 -52.33 6.19
C GLU A 36 -35.97 -51.65 5.12
N SER A 37 -35.78 -51.81 3.80
CA SER A 37 -34.60 -52.09 2.94
C SER A 37 -34.92 -51.74 1.45
N THR A 38 -34.04 -52.10 0.50
CA THR A 38 -34.25 -52.18 -0.98
C THR A 38 -34.60 -50.92 -1.80
N ASP A 39 -33.59 -50.44 -2.53
CA ASP A 39 -33.47 -50.44 -4.01
C ASP A 39 -34.59 -50.00 -5.00
N SER A 40 -34.07 -49.60 -6.17
CA SER A 40 -34.66 -49.59 -7.53
C SER A 40 -35.40 -48.33 -8.06
N SER A 41 -34.69 -47.71 -9.01
CA SER A 41 -35.14 -47.05 -10.25
C SER A 41 -36.62 -47.09 -10.66
N GLY A 42 -37.14 -45.93 -11.08
CA GLY A 42 -38.32 -45.79 -11.95
C GLY A 42 -38.49 -44.33 -12.42
N GLU A 43 -38.76 -44.12 -13.70
CA GLU A 43 -38.99 -42.79 -14.31
C GLU A 43 -40.51 -42.52 -14.52
N ASP A 44 -40.83 -41.44 -15.22
CA ASP A 44 -42.15 -40.95 -15.68
C ASP A 44 -43.11 -40.38 -14.61
N LEU A 45 -43.55 -39.11 -14.63
CA LEU A 45 -44.05 -38.17 -15.67
C LEU A 45 -45.60 -38.07 -15.73
N VAL A 46 -46.14 -37.21 -14.86
CA VAL A 46 -47.47 -36.56 -14.87
C VAL A 46 -47.31 -35.28 -14.02
N LYS A 47 -47.71 -34.03 -14.35
CA LYS A 47 -48.33 -33.34 -15.50
C LYS A 47 -47.90 -31.83 -15.40
N ASP A 48 -48.19 -30.85 -16.27
CA ASP A 48 -48.98 -30.72 -17.51
C ASP A 48 -48.39 -29.59 -18.39
N SER A 49 -48.78 -29.51 -19.66
CA SER A 49 -48.46 -28.41 -20.61
C SER A 49 -49.31 -27.14 -20.36
N GLY A 50 -48.98 -25.93 -20.86
CA GLY A 50 -47.83 -25.50 -21.66
C GLY A 50 -47.97 -24.05 -22.20
N SER A 51 -46.85 -23.52 -22.71
CA SER A 51 -46.65 -22.43 -23.69
C SER A 51 -47.76 -22.22 -24.75
N ASP A 52 -47.95 -21.07 -25.40
CA ASP A 52 -47.34 -19.71 -25.31
C ASP A 52 -48.23 -18.70 -26.08
N ASP A 53 -47.71 -17.48 -26.36
CA ASP A 53 -48.04 -16.52 -27.43
C ASP A 53 -48.67 -15.15 -27.07
N PHE A 54 -48.30 -14.15 -27.88
CA PHE A 54 -48.64 -12.74 -27.76
C PHE A 54 -48.69 -12.11 -29.17
N MET A 55 -49.87 -11.68 -29.63
CA MET A 55 -50.03 -10.81 -30.81
C MET A 55 -51.41 -10.12 -30.80
N ASP A 56 -51.51 -8.90 -31.31
CA ASP A 56 -52.74 -8.09 -31.34
C ASP A 56 -53.80 -8.60 -32.34
N THR A 57 -55.10 -8.34 -32.11
CA THR A 57 -55.91 -7.41 -32.94
C THR A 57 -57.39 -7.23 -32.53
N VAL A 58 -57.89 -6.00 -32.77
CA VAL A 58 -59.28 -5.59 -33.13
C VAL A 58 -60.47 -5.82 -32.16
N ASP A 59 -60.86 -4.70 -31.55
CA ASP A 59 -62.23 -4.14 -31.34
C ASP A 59 -63.50 -4.96 -31.73
N SER A 60 -64.44 -5.13 -30.77
CA SER A 60 -65.88 -4.83 -30.95
C SER A 60 -66.77 -5.05 -29.70
N GLY A 61 -67.32 -3.96 -29.17
CA GLY A 61 -68.75 -3.81 -28.75
C GLY A 61 -69.44 -4.67 -27.65
N VAL A 62 -69.91 -3.97 -26.59
CA VAL A 62 -71.18 -4.17 -25.81
C VAL A 62 -71.46 -5.54 -25.14
N GLY A 63 -71.86 -5.67 -23.86
CA GLY A 63 -72.18 -4.76 -22.74
C GLY A 63 -72.46 -5.62 -21.49
N TYR A 64 -72.44 -5.12 -20.24
CA TYR A 64 -73.45 -4.22 -19.68
C TYR A 64 -72.96 -3.49 -18.40
N SER A 65 -73.38 -2.23 -18.26
CA SER A 65 -73.66 -1.45 -17.04
C SER A 65 -72.92 -1.72 -15.71
N GLN A 66 -72.15 -0.71 -15.28
CA GLN A 66 -71.90 -0.40 -13.86
C GLN A 66 -73.18 0.19 -13.19
N PRO A 67 -73.12 0.59 -11.90
CA PRO A 67 -72.79 2.01 -11.66
C PRO A 67 -71.72 2.24 -10.57
N PRO A 68 -70.86 3.28 -10.71
CA PRO A 68 -69.83 3.63 -9.72
C PRO A 68 -70.26 4.76 -8.77
N GLN A 69 -69.50 4.98 -7.71
CA GLN A 69 -69.46 6.27 -7.00
C GLN A 69 -68.04 6.87 -7.00
N LYS A 70 -67.94 8.13 -7.43
CA LYS A 70 -66.77 9.01 -7.25
C LYS A 70 -66.91 9.78 -5.94
N HIS A 71 -65.82 9.99 -5.21
CA HIS A 71 -65.49 11.14 -4.33
C HIS A 71 -64.18 10.76 -3.59
N GLU A 72 -63.23 11.62 -3.25
CA GLU A 72 -62.92 12.99 -3.72
C GLU A 72 -61.44 13.30 -3.38
N ASN A 73 -60.86 14.36 -3.94
CA ASN A 73 -59.48 14.78 -3.67
C ASN A 73 -59.42 15.75 -2.48
N LYS A 74 -58.96 15.32 -1.28
CA LYS A 74 -58.58 16.20 -0.15
C LYS A 74 -57.93 15.46 1.03
N THR A 75 -56.63 15.69 1.24
CA THR A 75 -55.91 16.01 2.51
C THR A 75 -54.41 15.84 2.22
N SER A 76 -53.56 16.87 2.12
CA SER A 76 -53.17 17.91 3.10
C SER A 76 -52.21 17.43 4.19
N VAL A 77 -50.91 17.66 3.96
CA VAL A 77 -49.85 17.99 4.93
C VAL A 77 -50.06 17.54 6.38
N LEU A 78 -49.71 16.27 6.65
CA LEU A 78 -49.26 15.66 7.93
C LEU A 78 -48.63 14.31 7.53
N ASP A 79 -47.54 13.80 8.08
CA ASP A 79 -46.72 14.26 9.21
C ASP A 79 -45.23 13.89 8.98
N PHE A 80 -44.29 14.75 9.40
CA PHE A 80 -42.83 14.56 9.24
C PHE A 80 -42.25 13.73 10.40
N ALA A 81 -42.73 12.50 10.57
CA ALA A 81 -42.56 11.73 11.82
C ALA A 81 -41.91 10.33 11.66
N TYR A 82 -40.75 10.24 11.00
CA TYR A 82 -39.90 9.04 11.13
C TYR A 82 -39.24 9.03 12.53
N ARG A 83 -39.99 8.59 13.54
CA ARG A 83 -39.57 8.62 14.96
C ARG A 83 -38.24 7.89 15.17
N PRO A 84 -37.29 8.47 15.95
CA PRO A 84 -36.07 7.78 16.39
C PRO A 84 -36.31 6.49 17.21
N SER A 85 -37.55 6.25 17.65
CA SER A 85 -37.95 5.05 18.40
C SER A 85 -38.31 3.84 17.53
N VAL A 86 -38.17 3.91 16.19
CA VAL A 86 -38.42 2.77 15.30
C VAL A 86 -37.11 1.97 15.12
N PRO A 87 -37.07 0.66 15.47
CA PRO A 87 -35.83 -0.12 15.40
C PRO A 87 -35.42 -0.38 13.93
N ALA A 88 -34.33 0.27 13.51
CA ALA A 88 -33.78 0.18 12.15
C ALA A 88 -33.17 -1.20 11.80
N HIS A 89 -32.85 -2.02 12.80
CA HIS A 89 -32.28 -3.36 12.62
C HIS A 89 -33.31 -4.42 13.04
N ARG A 90 -33.93 -5.09 12.05
CA ARG A 90 -34.95 -6.14 12.27
C ARG A 90 -34.45 -7.58 12.08
N ARG A 91 -33.20 -7.76 11.60
CA ARG A 91 -32.50 -9.06 11.49
C ARG A 91 -31.01 -8.80 11.67
N VAL A 92 -30.28 -9.79 12.21
CA VAL A 92 -28.81 -9.79 12.18
C VAL A 92 -28.36 -9.86 10.71
N LYS A 93 -27.40 -9.02 10.35
CA LYS A 93 -26.65 -9.08 9.09
C LYS A 93 -25.20 -8.74 9.40
N GLU A 94 -24.29 -9.62 9.00
CA GLU A 94 -22.86 -9.40 9.17
C GLU A 94 -22.26 -8.63 7.99
N SER A 95 -20.99 -8.23 8.10
CA SER A 95 -20.33 -7.48 7.03
C SER A 95 -19.90 -8.41 5.88
N PRO A 96 -19.74 -7.92 4.63
CA PRO A 96 -19.30 -8.75 3.49
C PRO A 96 -17.89 -9.37 3.58
N LEU A 97 -17.16 -9.10 4.67
CA LEU A 97 -15.86 -9.70 5.01
C LEU A 97 -15.92 -10.52 6.32
N SER A 98 -17.11 -10.71 6.88
CA SER A 98 -17.37 -11.53 8.09
C SER A 98 -17.90 -12.92 7.76
N SER A 99 -18.47 -13.12 6.57
CA SER A 99 -19.24 -14.31 6.24
C SER A 99 -18.37 -15.53 5.93
N ASP A 100 -18.39 -16.54 6.81
CA ASP A 100 -17.78 -17.86 6.59
C ASP A 100 -18.32 -18.61 5.35
N SER A 101 -19.40 -18.12 4.73
CA SER A 101 -19.98 -18.64 3.48
C SER A 101 -19.07 -18.53 2.24
N ILE A 102 -17.85 -17.98 2.36
CA ILE A 102 -16.82 -18.04 1.30
C ILE A 102 -16.16 -19.43 1.22
N PHE A 103 -16.23 -20.25 2.28
CA PHE A 103 -15.46 -21.51 2.37
C PHE A 103 -16.25 -22.81 2.10
N HIS A 104 -17.58 -22.76 1.94
CA HIS A 104 -18.40 -23.96 1.73
C HIS A 104 -18.49 -24.40 0.27
N GLN A 105 -17.47 -25.17 -0.16
CA GLN A 105 -17.42 -26.01 -1.38
C GLN A 105 -17.49 -25.25 -2.73
N SER A 106 -16.78 -25.64 -3.80
CA SER A 106 -16.14 -26.93 -4.11
C SER A 106 -14.62 -26.88 -4.32
N HIS A 107 -14.02 -25.69 -4.47
CA HIS A 107 -12.62 -25.57 -4.93
C HIS A 107 -11.54 -25.67 -3.83
N ALA A 108 -11.89 -25.92 -2.56
CA ALA A 108 -10.91 -26.05 -1.48
C ALA A 108 -9.83 -27.13 -1.76
N GLY A 109 -10.22 -28.26 -2.33
CA GLY A 109 -9.28 -29.31 -2.74
C GLY A 109 -8.33 -28.86 -3.87
N LEU A 110 -8.83 -28.08 -4.84
CA LEU A 110 -8.03 -27.54 -5.94
C LEU A 110 -7.10 -26.42 -5.45
N PHE A 111 -7.56 -25.55 -4.55
CA PHE A 111 -6.73 -24.52 -3.92
C PHE A 111 -5.62 -25.13 -3.06
N ASN A 112 -5.93 -26.16 -2.26
CA ASN A 112 -4.94 -26.92 -1.50
C ASN A 112 -3.97 -27.65 -2.43
N LEU A 113 -4.44 -28.22 -3.55
CA LEU A 113 -3.57 -28.80 -4.58
C LEU A 113 -2.66 -27.75 -5.22
N CYS A 114 -3.17 -26.55 -5.55
CA CYS A 114 -2.36 -25.43 -6.03
C CYS A 114 -1.30 -25.01 -5.01
N ILE A 115 -1.61 -24.97 -3.71
CA ILE A 115 -0.63 -24.70 -2.64
C ILE A 115 0.41 -25.83 -2.58
N VAL A 116 -0.01 -27.10 -2.58
CA VAL A 116 0.90 -28.26 -2.52
C VAL A 116 1.81 -28.32 -3.75
N VAL A 117 1.28 -28.08 -4.95
CA VAL A 117 2.08 -28.00 -6.19
C VAL A 117 3.01 -26.78 -6.17
N LEU A 118 2.55 -25.61 -5.72
CA LEU A 118 3.38 -24.41 -5.60
C LEU A 118 4.53 -24.64 -4.61
N VAL A 119 4.24 -25.26 -3.46
CA VAL A 119 5.26 -25.64 -2.47
C VAL A 119 6.19 -26.70 -3.05
N ALA A 120 5.70 -27.77 -3.67
CA ALA A 120 6.55 -28.82 -4.24
C ALA A 120 7.46 -28.32 -5.37
N VAL A 121 6.96 -27.46 -6.26
CA VAL A 121 7.75 -26.85 -7.34
C VAL A 121 8.80 -25.90 -6.77
N ASN A 122 8.43 -25.01 -5.83
CA ASN A 122 9.40 -24.12 -5.20
C ASN A 122 10.42 -24.89 -4.34
N SER A 123 10.00 -25.88 -3.56
CA SER A 123 10.89 -26.76 -2.77
C SER A 123 11.85 -27.55 -3.64
N ARG A 124 11.40 -28.07 -4.80
CA ARG A 124 12.31 -28.65 -5.79
C ARG A 124 13.34 -27.62 -6.25
N LEU A 125 12.92 -26.41 -6.61
CA LEU A 125 13.84 -25.36 -7.04
C LEU A 125 14.79 -24.88 -5.93
N ILE A 126 14.35 -24.89 -4.65
CA ILE A 126 15.21 -24.66 -3.48
C ILE A 126 16.29 -25.75 -3.42
N ILE A 127 15.89 -27.03 -3.46
CA ILE A 127 16.81 -28.17 -3.38
C ILE A 127 17.76 -28.20 -4.58
N GLU A 128 17.26 -27.98 -5.79
CA GLU A 128 18.06 -27.98 -7.03
C GLU A 128 19.09 -26.83 -7.05
N ASN A 129 18.73 -25.62 -6.59
CA ASN A 129 19.69 -24.53 -6.42
C ASN A 129 20.70 -24.80 -5.29
N LEU A 130 20.27 -25.32 -4.13
CA LEU A 130 21.17 -25.67 -3.03
C LEU A 130 22.15 -26.80 -3.41
N MET A 131 21.72 -27.78 -4.20
CA MET A 131 22.60 -28.83 -4.74
C MET A 131 23.56 -28.29 -5.80
N LYS A 132 23.12 -27.36 -6.65
CA LYS A 132 23.90 -26.86 -7.79
C LYS A 132 24.91 -25.76 -7.41
N TYR A 133 24.56 -24.89 -6.47
CA TYR A 133 25.37 -23.72 -6.10
C TYR A 133 25.84 -23.74 -4.64
N GLY A 134 25.37 -24.69 -3.82
CA GLY A 134 25.61 -24.70 -2.38
C GLY A 134 24.89 -23.56 -1.66
N PHE A 135 25.27 -23.30 -0.41
CA PHE A 135 24.73 -22.18 0.36
C PHE A 135 25.48 -20.88 0.01
N LEU A 136 25.09 -20.23 -1.10
CA LEU A 136 25.76 -19.02 -1.62
C LEU A 136 25.84 -17.81 -0.66
N ILE A 137 25.16 -17.81 0.49
CA ILE A 137 25.16 -16.68 1.44
C ILE A 137 26.51 -16.59 2.16
N LYS A 138 27.44 -15.86 1.53
CA LYS A 138 28.69 -15.41 2.16
C LYS A 138 28.35 -14.38 3.25
N SER A 139 29.01 -14.50 4.41
CA SER A 139 28.79 -13.61 5.58
C SER A 139 28.95 -12.12 5.26
N GLY A 140 29.82 -11.79 4.31
CA GLY A 140 30.04 -10.43 3.81
C GLY A 140 28.90 -9.80 2.99
N PHE A 141 27.78 -10.49 2.74
CA PHE A 141 26.63 -9.87 2.06
C PHE A 141 25.95 -8.79 2.92
N TRP A 142 25.68 -9.10 4.20
CA TRP A 142 25.05 -8.16 5.14
C TRP A 142 26.05 -7.18 5.76
N PHE A 143 27.30 -7.60 5.93
CA PHE A 143 28.38 -6.83 6.54
C PHE A 143 29.63 -6.88 5.67
N SER A 144 29.58 -6.18 4.53
CA SER A 144 30.70 -6.12 3.59
C SER A 144 31.84 -5.25 4.13
N SER A 145 33.08 -5.71 3.95
CA SER A 145 34.31 -4.98 4.33
C SER A 145 34.47 -3.64 3.61
N TYR A 146 33.65 -3.36 2.59
CA TYR A 146 33.54 -2.05 1.93
C TYR A 146 32.97 -0.92 2.83
N SER A 147 32.60 -1.20 4.08
CA SER A 147 32.03 -0.23 5.04
C SER A 147 32.84 1.06 5.24
N LEU A 148 34.13 1.11 4.87
CA LEU A 148 34.93 2.34 4.87
C LEU A 148 34.80 3.17 3.57
N SER A 149 34.55 2.52 2.43
CA SER A 149 34.31 3.20 1.13
C SER A 149 32.96 3.93 1.11
N ASP A 150 31.98 3.39 1.82
CA ASP A 150 30.63 3.97 1.97
C ASP A 150 30.55 5.10 3.03
N TRP A 151 31.64 5.38 3.76
CA TRP A 151 31.68 6.41 4.80
C TRP A 151 31.29 7.82 4.33
N PRO A 152 31.67 8.30 3.12
CA PRO A 152 31.21 9.58 2.59
C PRO A 152 29.69 9.63 2.37
N LEU A 153 29.08 8.51 1.96
CA LEU A 153 27.62 8.41 1.78
C LEU A 153 26.91 8.40 3.14
N PHE A 154 27.46 7.70 4.14
CA PHE A 154 26.93 7.74 5.50
C PHE A 154 27.00 9.15 6.12
N MET A 155 28.12 9.85 5.95
CA MET A 155 28.27 11.25 6.38
C MET A 155 27.33 12.20 5.63
N CYS A 156 27.12 11.99 4.33
CA CYS A 156 26.10 12.70 3.53
C CYS A 156 24.69 12.44 4.06
N CYS A 157 24.38 11.21 4.45
CA CYS A 157 23.09 10.85 5.05
C CYS A 157 22.85 11.57 6.39
N LEU A 158 23.89 11.73 7.22
CA LEU A 158 23.78 12.46 8.50
C LEU A 158 23.63 13.98 8.28
N SER A 159 24.36 14.56 7.32
CA SER A 159 24.30 15.99 7.04
C SER A 159 22.99 16.44 6.34
N LEU A 160 22.17 15.52 5.81
CA LEU A 160 20.81 15.82 5.33
C LEU A 160 19.93 16.54 6.36
N VAL A 161 20.19 16.34 7.67
CA VAL A 161 19.45 17.00 8.78
C VAL A 161 19.66 18.52 8.80
N VAL A 162 20.71 19.04 8.15
CA VAL A 162 20.98 20.48 8.03
C VAL A 162 19.91 21.20 7.19
N PHE A 163 19.38 20.58 6.13
CA PHE A 163 18.40 21.24 5.25
C PHE A 163 17.04 21.52 5.94
N PRO A 164 16.45 20.60 6.73
CA PRO A 164 15.32 20.94 7.61
C PRO A 164 15.64 22.04 8.61
N PHE A 165 16.85 22.03 9.20
CA PHE A 165 17.24 23.05 10.17
C PHE A 165 17.36 24.45 9.55
N THR A 166 17.94 24.57 8.35
CA THR A 166 17.99 25.86 7.64
C THR A 166 16.59 26.31 7.19
N ALA A 167 15.74 25.41 6.70
CA ALA A 167 14.34 25.71 6.37
C ALA A 167 13.54 26.22 7.61
N PHE A 168 13.81 25.68 8.80
CA PHE A 168 13.26 26.18 10.06
C PHE A 168 13.74 27.59 10.40
N LEU A 169 15.03 27.89 10.22
CA LEU A 169 15.57 29.24 10.45
C LEU A 169 14.96 30.26 9.48
N VAL A 170 14.79 29.92 8.20
CA VAL A 170 14.10 30.75 7.20
C VAL A 170 12.67 31.04 7.63
N GLU A 171 11.89 30.03 8.03
CA GLU A 171 10.52 30.27 8.52
C GLU A 171 10.46 31.08 9.82
N LYS A 172 11.43 30.91 10.73
CA LYS A 172 11.50 31.67 11.98
C LYS A 172 11.85 33.15 11.75
N LEU A 173 12.63 33.45 10.71
CA LEU A 173 12.89 34.82 10.25
C LEU A 173 11.68 35.42 9.51
N ALA A 174 10.99 34.61 8.70
CA ALA A 174 9.75 35.01 8.02
C ALA A 174 8.62 35.33 9.01
N GLN A 175 8.43 34.50 10.05
CA GLN A 175 7.44 34.73 11.11
C GLN A 175 7.70 36.03 11.88
N ARG A 176 8.97 36.39 12.08
CA ARG A 176 9.39 37.67 12.70
C ARG A 176 9.30 38.87 11.74
N LYS A 177 8.80 38.69 10.52
CA LYS A 177 8.71 39.69 9.45
C LYS A 177 10.07 40.33 9.10
N CYS A 178 11.19 39.63 9.37
CA CYS A 178 12.55 40.12 9.14
C CYS A 178 13.04 40.05 7.69
N ILE A 179 12.37 39.24 6.84
CA ILE A 179 12.76 38.99 5.45
C ILE A 179 11.53 39.04 4.53
N PRO A 180 11.66 39.60 3.30
CA PRO A 180 10.53 39.71 2.37
C PRO A 180 10.17 38.35 1.75
N GLU A 181 8.91 38.19 1.36
CA GLU A 181 8.35 36.89 0.95
C GLU A 181 9.04 36.28 -0.28
N SER A 182 9.43 37.10 -1.27
CA SER A 182 10.18 36.63 -2.44
C SER A 182 11.52 36.00 -2.06
N VAL A 183 12.18 36.50 -1.01
CA VAL A 183 13.43 35.93 -0.48
C VAL A 183 13.16 34.65 0.31
N VAL A 184 12.05 34.57 1.06
CA VAL A 184 11.62 33.32 1.72
C VAL A 184 11.39 32.20 0.70
N VAL A 185 10.70 32.50 -0.41
CA VAL A 185 10.46 31.53 -1.49
C VAL A 185 11.77 31.13 -2.18
N LEU A 186 12.63 32.09 -2.52
CA LEU A 186 13.93 31.82 -3.14
C LEU A 186 14.81 30.92 -2.25
N LEU A 187 14.90 31.21 -0.95
CA LEU A 187 15.68 30.42 0.01
C LEU A 187 15.15 28.98 0.13
N HIS A 188 13.84 28.77 0.16
CA HIS A 188 13.28 27.41 0.16
C HIS A 188 13.55 26.65 -1.15
N ILE A 189 13.54 27.34 -2.30
CA ILE A 189 13.93 26.74 -3.59
C ILE A 189 15.41 26.34 -3.52
N SER A 190 16.31 27.22 -3.05
CA SER A 190 17.73 26.88 -2.88
C SER A 190 17.97 25.70 -1.92
N ILE A 191 17.28 25.67 -0.76
CA ILE A 191 17.42 24.60 0.24
C ILE A 191 16.89 23.26 -0.29
N THR A 192 15.75 23.26 -1.01
CA THR A 192 15.20 22.04 -1.61
C THR A 192 16.03 21.55 -2.79
N SER A 193 16.50 22.43 -3.68
CA SER A 193 17.43 22.03 -4.75
C SER A 193 18.73 21.45 -4.18
N ALA A 194 19.30 22.08 -3.15
CA ALA A 194 20.54 21.61 -2.53
C ALA A 194 20.39 20.23 -1.86
N SER A 195 19.25 19.93 -1.21
CA SER A 195 19.04 18.64 -0.51
C SER A 195 18.95 17.41 -1.42
N VAL A 196 18.75 17.61 -2.73
CA VAL A 196 18.81 16.57 -3.78
C VAL A 196 20.14 16.62 -4.52
N LEU A 197 20.62 17.81 -4.90
CA LEU A 197 21.87 17.94 -5.66
C LEU A 197 23.10 17.48 -4.85
N TYR A 198 23.15 17.75 -3.55
CA TYR A 198 24.30 17.36 -2.71
C TYR A 198 24.49 15.83 -2.63
N PRO A 199 23.47 15.00 -2.32
CA PRO A 199 23.60 13.55 -2.37
C PRO A 199 23.92 12.99 -3.76
N ILE A 200 23.36 13.58 -4.84
CA ILE A 200 23.72 13.18 -6.22
C ILE A 200 25.22 13.41 -6.47
N LEU A 201 25.74 14.58 -6.10
CA LEU A 201 27.16 14.90 -6.27
C LEU A 201 28.08 14.04 -5.40
N VAL A 202 27.67 13.62 -4.19
CA VAL A 202 28.46 12.70 -3.36
C VAL A 202 28.52 11.30 -4.00
N ILE A 203 27.38 10.73 -4.39
CA ILE A 203 27.34 9.39 -5.00
C ILE A 203 28.16 9.37 -6.29
N LEU A 204 27.97 10.34 -7.19
CA LEU A 204 28.73 10.42 -8.46
C LEU A 204 30.23 10.67 -8.30
N ARG A 205 30.72 10.98 -7.09
CA ARG A 205 32.15 11.16 -6.76
C ARG A 205 32.73 10.04 -5.90
N CYS A 206 31.92 9.11 -5.42
CA CYS A 206 32.34 8.04 -4.52
C CYS A 206 31.81 6.69 -5.03
N ASP A 207 32.67 5.91 -5.70
CA ASP A 207 32.37 4.52 -6.00
C ASP A 207 32.13 3.74 -4.69
N SER A 208 30.89 3.31 -4.53
CA SER A 208 30.28 2.88 -3.27
C SER A 208 29.29 1.75 -3.53
N ALA A 209 28.83 1.05 -2.49
CA ALA A 209 27.89 -0.03 -2.68
C ALA A 209 26.55 0.49 -3.23
N PHE A 210 26.05 -0.14 -4.30
CA PHE A 210 24.78 0.23 -4.96
C PHE A 210 23.61 0.38 -3.96
N LEU A 211 23.50 -0.54 -2.99
CA LEU A 211 22.48 -0.48 -1.94
C LEU A 211 22.62 0.76 -1.05
N SER A 212 23.84 1.16 -0.71
CA SER A 212 24.14 2.38 0.07
C SER A 212 23.79 3.64 -0.70
N GLY A 213 24.11 3.69 -2.01
CA GLY A 213 23.70 4.77 -2.91
C GLY A 213 22.18 4.89 -3.06
N VAL A 214 21.47 3.78 -3.29
CA VAL A 214 19.99 3.73 -3.34
C VAL A 214 19.39 4.19 -2.02
N THR A 215 19.92 3.74 -0.88
CA THR A 215 19.44 4.13 0.46
C THR A 215 19.58 5.63 0.69
N LEU A 216 20.75 6.21 0.39
CA LEU A 216 20.99 7.65 0.48
C LEU A 216 20.06 8.45 -0.45
N MET A 217 19.84 7.98 -1.68
CA MET A 217 18.96 8.67 -2.64
C MET A 217 17.49 8.63 -2.21
N LEU A 218 16.99 7.48 -1.72
CA LEU A 218 15.64 7.38 -1.17
C LEU A 218 15.43 8.30 0.03
N LEU A 219 16.42 8.40 0.93
CA LEU A 219 16.38 9.32 2.08
C LEU A 219 16.43 10.79 1.64
N SER A 220 17.24 11.13 0.65
CA SER A 220 17.26 12.47 0.02
C SER A 220 15.89 12.83 -0.57
N CYS A 221 15.26 11.90 -1.30
CA CYS A 221 13.92 12.10 -1.86
C CYS A 221 12.86 12.31 -0.76
N VAL A 222 12.90 11.52 0.32
CA VAL A 222 12.00 11.69 1.48
C VAL A 222 12.21 13.04 2.16
N VAL A 223 13.46 13.49 2.33
CA VAL A 223 13.79 14.81 2.87
C VAL A 223 13.27 15.93 1.96
N TRP A 224 13.46 15.82 0.64
CA TRP A 224 12.96 16.78 -0.34
C TRP A 224 11.43 16.92 -0.31
N LEU A 225 10.71 15.79 -0.39
CA LEU A 225 9.24 15.75 -0.34
C LEU A 225 8.72 16.41 0.96
N LYS A 226 9.35 16.11 2.10
CA LYS A 226 9.03 16.74 3.39
C LYS A 226 9.33 18.24 3.40
N LEU A 227 10.49 18.68 2.90
CA LEU A 227 10.87 20.10 2.83
C LEU A 227 9.90 20.92 1.96
N VAL A 228 9.55 20.43 0.77
CA VAL A 228 8.56 21.08 -0.11
C VAL A 228 7.19 21.13 0.58
N SER A 229 6.77 20.07 1.27
CA SER A 229 5.52 20.08 2.02
C SER A 229 5.51 21.08 3.18
N TYR A 230 6.63 21.19 3.90
CA TYR A 230 6.84 22.15 4.98
C TYR A 230 6.80 23.59 4.45
N ALA A 231 7.51 23.89 3.36
CA ALA A 231 7.53 25.21 2.72
C ALA A 231 6.14 25.62 2.19
N HIS A 232 5.46 24.73 1.45
CA HIS A 232 4.10 24.99 0.94
C HIS A 232 3.10 25.23 2.07
N THR A 233 3.13 24.39 3.12
CA THR A 233 2.20 24.52 4.26
C THR A 233 2.51 25.77 5.08
N SER A 234 3.79 26.13 5.26
CA SER A 234 4.17 27.35 5.99
C SER A 234 3.78 28.60 5.22
N TYR A 235 3.95 28.62 3.88
CA TYR A 235 3.44 29.69 3.02
C TYR A 235 1.93 29.87 3.16
N ASP A 236 1.15 28.79 3.07
CA ASP A 236 -0.32 28.78 3.19
C ASP A 236 -0.77 29.38 4.54
N MET A 237 -0.11 28.98 5.64
CA MET A 237 -0.38 29.53 6.98
C MET A 237 0.05 30.99 7.15
N ARG A 238 1.15 31.43 6.52
CA ARG A 238 1.53 32.86 6.51
C ARG A 238 0.53 33.71 5.74
N GLN A 239 0.04 33.26 4.59
CA GLN A 239 -1.00 33.99 3.83
C GLN A 239 -2.30 34.08 4.62
N LEU A 240 -2.72 32.98 5.25
CA LEU A 240 -3.89 32.97 6.12
C LEU A 240 -3.74 33.90 7.34
N THR A 241 -2.54 33.98 7.92
CA THR A 241 -2.26 34.95 9.00
C THR A 241 -2.38 36.39 8.49
N LYS A 242 -1.92 36.68 7.26
CA LYS A 242 -2.05 38.00 6.64
C LYS A 242 -3.49 38.39 6.30
N SER A 243 -4.35 37.45 5.89
CA SER A 243 -5.77 37.73 5.64
C SER A 243 -6.54 37.98 6.95
N ILE A 244 -6.20 37.24 8.01
CA ILE A 244 -6.69 37.51 9.38
C ILE A 244 -6.23 38.88 9.89
N GLU A 245 -4.95 39.25 9.72
CA GLU A 245 -4.42 40.59 10.08
C GLU A 245 -5.14 41.75 9.34
N LYS A 246 -5.81 41.48 8.22
CA LYS A 246 -6.61 42.45 7.45
C LYS A 246 -8.11 42.41 7.73
N GLY A 247 -8.60 41.45 8.52
CA GLY A 247 -10.04 41.25 8.75
C GLY A 247 -10.80 40.62 7.59
N GLU A 248 -10.12 39.93 6.66
CA GLU A 248 -10.78 39.19 5.57
C GLU A 248 -11.52 37.95 6.12
N ALA A 249 -12.70 37.64 5.59
CA ALA A 249 -13.54 36.53 6.09
C ALA A 249 -12.92 35.15 5.79
N VAL A 250 -12.29 34.53 6.79
CA VAL A 250 -11.69 33.20 6.71
C VAL A 250 -12.77 32.11 6.55
N PRO A 251 -12.57 31.09 5.69
CA PRO A 251 -13.50 29.96 5.60
C PRO A 251 -13.60 29.18 6.92
N ASN A 252 -14.84 28.89 7.33
CA ASN A 252 -15.24 28.22 8.59
C ASN A 252 -14.65 26.80 8.83
N THR A 253 -13.74 26.32 7.99
CA THR A 253 -13.08 25.01 8.09
C THR A 253 -11.72 25.06 8.81
N VAL A 254 -11.18 26.25 9.09
CA VAL A 254 -9.95 26.40 9.89
C VAL A 254 -10.31 26.61 11.36
N ASN A 255 -9.92 25.67 12.22
CA ASN A 255 -10.04 25.85 13.68
C ASN A 255 -9.17 27.02 14.15
N MET A 256 -9.81 28.01 14.77
CA MET A 256 -9.20 29.31 15.12
C MET A 256 -8.15 29.23 16.24
N ASP A 257 -8.06 28.11 16.96
CA ASP A 257 -7.25 27.95 18.18
C ASP A 257 -5.72 27.91 17.96
N TYR A 258 -5.26 27.88 16.70
CA TYR A 258 -3.85 27.64 16.36
C TYR A 258 -3.19 28.83 15.63
N PRO A 259 -2.72 29.87 16.37
CA PRO A 259 -1.93 30.94 15.79
C PRO A 259 -0.63 30.40 15.18
N TYR A 260 -0.27 30.90 13.99
CA TYR A 260 0.89 30.43 13.22
C TYR A 260 2.19 30.54 14.03
N SER A 261 2.71 29.37 14.43
CA SER A 261 3.82 29.24 15.38
C SER A 261 4.88 28.25 14.87
N VAL A 262 6.05 28.78 14.52
CA VAL A 262 7.14 27.99 13.93
C VAL A 262 7.89 27.21 15.03
N SER A 263 7.39 26.01 15.34
CA SER A 263 7.90 25.15 16.41
C SER A 263 8.89 24.10 15.93
N PHE A 264 10.15 24.17 16.41
CA PHE A 264 11.20 23.18 16.11
C PHE A 264 10.78 21.75 16.47
N LYS A 265 10.04 21.59 17.58
CA LYS A 265 9.50 20.31 18.05
C LYS A 265 8.49 19.71 17.07
N SER A 266 7.74 20.54 16.35
CA SER A 266 6.84 20.09 15.28
C SER A 266 7.63 19.58 14.08
N LEU A 267 8.61 20.37 13.59
CA LEU A 267 9.44 19.95 12.45
C LEU A 267 10.25 18.69 12.76
N ALA A 268 10.92 18.61 13.91
CA ALA A 268 11.70 17.44 14.30
C ALA A 268 10.83 16.17 14.36
N TYR A 269 9.59 16.28 14.87
CA TYR A 269 8.62 15.19 14.83
C TYR A 269 8.20 14.83 13.39
N PHE A 270 7.89 15.83 12.56
CA PHE A 270 7.49 15.62 11.17
C PHE A 270 8.60 14.98 10.33
N MET A 271 9.87 15.36 10.51
CA MET A 271 10.97 14.78 9.74
C MET A 271 11.09 13.27 9.92
N VAL A 272 10.84 12.76 11.14
CA VAL A 272 10.88 11.32 11.45
C VAL A 272 9.52 10.62 11.24
N ALA A 273 8.41 11.35 11.22
CA ALA A 273 7.07 10.78 11.04
C ALA A 273 6.90 10.06 9.68
N PRO A 274 6.16 8.93 9.62
CA PRO A 274 5.91 8.16 8.39
C PRO A 274 4.85 8.81 7.47
N THR A 275 4.90 10.13 7.32
CA THR A 275 4.08 10.93 6.41
C THR A 275 4.93 11.97 5.70
N LEU A 276 4.57 12.30 4.46
CA LEU A 276 5.23 13.34 3.65
C LEU A 276 4.50 14.69 3.71
N CYS A 277 3.29 14.72 4.28
CA CYS A 277 2.47 15.94 4.38
C CYS A 277 2.68 16.64 5.73
N TYR A 278 3.21 17.87 5.73
CA TYR A 278 3.34 18.67 6.95
C TYR A 278 1.98 19.15 7.47
N GLN A 279 1.78 19.05 8.79
CA GLN A 279 0.62 19.55 9.55
C GLN A 279 1.13 20.07 10.90
N GLN A 280 0.47 21.08 11.48
CA GLN A 280 0.88 21.64 12.79
C GLN A 280 0.65 20.65 13.94
N SER A 281 -0.43 19.88 13.85
CA SER A 281 -0.82 18.82 14.78
C SER A 281 -1.11 17.54 13.99
N TYR A 282 -0.91 16.40 14.64
CA TYR A 282 -1.15 15.07 14.07
C TYR A 282 -1.94 14.22 15.08
N PRO A 283 -2.82 13.30 14.62
CA PRO A 283 -3.43 12.33 15.52
C PRO A 283 -2.35 11.48 16.19
N ARG A 284 -2.50 11.24 17.50
CA ARG A 284 -1.52 10.49 18.30
C ARG A 284 -2.15 9.38 19.11
N THR A 285 -1.43 8.27 19.27
CA THR A 285 -1.81 7.17 20.18
C THR A 285 -1.40 7.52 21.63
N PRO A 286 -2.15 7.07 22.65
CA PRO A 286 -1.86 7.43 24.03
C PRO A 286 -0.51 6.86 24.52
N TYR A 287 -0.23 5.59 24.21
CA TYR A 287 0.97 4.87 24.63
C TYR A 287 1.61 4.06 23.48
N ILE A 288 2.75 3.43 23.77
CA ILE A 288 3.55 2.61 22.84
C ILE A 288 3.45 1.13 23.25
N ARG A 289 2.93 0.28 22.37
CA ARG A 289 2.76 -1.17 22.62
C ARG A 289 4.08 -1.93 22.41
N LYS A 290 5.02 -1.81 23.34
CA LYS A 290 6.38 -2.40 23.28
C LYS A 290 6.40 -3.85 22.77
N GLY A 291 5.57 -4.73 23.34
CA GLY A 291 5.50 -6.15 22.93
C GLY A 291 4.92 -6.40 21.54
N TRP A 292 4.14 -5.47 20.99
CA TRP A 292 3.72 -5.50 19.58
C TRP A 292 4.87 -5.05 18.67
N VAL A 293 5.57 -3.96 19.01
CA VAL A 293 6.75 -3.48 18.26
C VAL A 293 7.79 -4.59 18.13
N PHE A 294 8.14 -5.26 19.23
CA PHE A 294 9.09 -6.37 19.22
C PHE A 294 8.71 -7.48 18.22
N ARG A 295 7.43 -7.90 18.19
CA ARG A 295 6.95 -8.90 17.23
C ARG A 295 7.05 -8.43 15.77
N GLN A 296 6.81 -7.15 15.49
CA GLN A 296 6.99 -6.63 14.13
C GLN A 296 8.47 -6.51 13.73
N VAL A 297 9.37 -6.18 14.66
CA VAL A 297 10.83 -6.16 14.43
C VAL A 297 11.35 -7.57 14.13
N VAL A 298 10.92 -8.59 14.88
CA VAL A 298 11.28 -9.99 14.60
C VAL A 298 10.80 -10.41 13.20
N LYS A 299 9.57 -10.08 12.82
CA LYS A 299 9.08 -10.31 11.45
C LYS A 299 9.92 -9.58 10.40
N LEU A 300 10.30 -8.32 10.65
CA LEU A 300 11.07 -7.51 9.71
C LEU A 300 12.44 -8.12 9.44
N ILE A 301 13.10 -8.68 10.46
CA ILE A 301 14.36 -9.42 10.32
C ILE A 301 14.14 -10.69 9.46
N ILE A 302 13.09 -11.47 9.75
CA ILE A 302 12.79 -12.72 9.03
C ILE A 302 12.51 -12.46 7.54
N PHE A 303 11.58 -11.55 7.21
CA PHE A 303 11.23 -11.25 5.82
C PHE A 303 12.37 -10.56 5.05
N THR A 304 13.19 -9.74 5.72
CA THR A 304 14.43 -9.18 5.13
C THR A 304 15.45 -10.27 4.83
N GLY A 305 15.62 -11.26 5.72
CA GLY A 305 16.47 -12.43 5.49
C GLY A 305 15.97 -13.30 4.32
N VAL A 306 14.67 -13.56 4.23
CA VAL A 306 14.04 -14.27 3.09
C VAL A 306 14.24 -13.52 1.78
N MET A 307 14.10 -12.19 1.78
CA MET A 307 14.35 -11.36 0.60
C MET A 307 15.81 -11.49 0.12
N GLY A 308 16.79 -11.42 1.03
CA GLY A 308 18.20 -11.64 0.71
C GLY A 308 18.49 -13.06 0.19
N PHE A 309 17.86 -14.08 0.77
CA PHE A 309 17.96 -15.46 0.28
C PHE A 309 17.44 -15.60 -1.16
N ILE A 310 16.30 -15.00 -1.51
CA ILE A 310 15.76 -15.07 -2.89
C ILE A 310 16.68 -14.33 -3.87
N ILE A 311 17.25 -13.19 -3.47
CA ILE A 311 18.21 -12.44 -4.30
C ILE A 311 19.45 -13.29 -4.59
N GLU A 312 20.12 -13.83 -3.57
CA GLU A 312 21.36 -14.57 -3.74
C GLU A 312 21.18 -15.96 -4.37
N GLN A 313 20.11 -16.70 -4.05
CA GLN A 313 19.93 -18.07 -4.54
C GLN A 313 19.22 -18.16 -5.90
N TYR A 314 18.44 -17.15 -6.31
CA TYR A 314 17.66 -17.18 -7.56
C TYR A 314 18.03 -16.06 -8.51
N ILE A 315 17.95 -14.80 -8.07
CA ILE A 315 18.13 -13.66 -8.97
C ILE A 315 19.58 -13.59 -9.46
N ASN A 316 20.56 -13.63 -8.54
CA ASN A 316 21.98 -13.53 -8.92
C ASN A 316 22.41 -14.62 -9.92
N PRO A 317 22.13 -15.94 -9.72
CA PRO A 317 22.47 -16.95 -10.71
C PRO A 317 21.72 -16.82 -12.03
N ILE A 318 20.44 -16.41 -12.04
CA ILE A 318 19.67 -16.22 -13.29
C ILE A 318 20.28 -15.08 -14.11
N VAL A 319 20.60 -13.95 -13.48
CA VAL A 319 21.06 -12.76 -14.22
C VAL A 319 22.55 -12.87 -14.61
N GLN A 320 23.40 -13.48 -13.78
CA GLN A 320 24.79 -13.82 -14.16
C GLN A 320 24.84 -14.75 -15.39
N ASN A 321 23.89 -15.67 -15.54
CA ASN A 321 23.78 -16.58 -16.69
C ASN A 321 22.82 -16.05 -17.78
N SER A 322 22.68 -14.73 -17.91
CA SER A 322 21.87 -14.09 -18.94
C SER A 322 22.71 -13.16 -19.83
N GLN A 323 22.21 -12.88 -21.04
CA GLN A 323 22.77 -11.85 -21.93
C GLN A 323 21.88 -10.60 -21.90
N HIS A 324 22.45 -9.45 -22.29
CA HIS A 324 21.72 -8.18 -22.37
C HIS A 324 20.49 -8.29 -23.29
N PRO A 325 19.26 -7.96 -22.83
CA PRO A 325 18.01 -8.30 -23.54
C PRO A 325 17.93 -7.85 -25.01
N PHE A 326 18.51 -6.71 -25.37
CA PHE A 326 18.53 -6.19 -26.75
C PHE A 326 19.74 -6.65 -27.58
N LYS A 327 20.45 -7.71 -27.19
CA LYS A 327 21.60 -8.28 -27.94
C LYS A 327 21.48 -9.76 -28.33
N GLY A 328 20.52 -10.49 -27.76
CA GLY A 328 20.25 -11.89 -28.09
C GLY A 328 18.88 -12.06 -28.76
N ASP A 329 18.51 -13.31 -29.05
CA ASP A 329 17.21 -13.63 -29.65
C ASP A 329 16.04 -13.17 -28.78
N LEU A 330 14.98 -12.68 -29.41
CA LEU A 330 13.76 -12.23 -28.73
C LEU A 330 13.15 -13.34 -27.86
N LEU A 331 13.16 -14.58 -28.33
CA LEU A 331 12.69 -15.75 -27.57
C LEU A 331 13.55 -16.02 -26.34
N TYR A 332 14.87 -15.87 -26.43
CA TYR A 332 15.79 -16.00 -25.29
C TYR A 332 15.56 -14.87 -24.28
N ALA A 333 15.38 -13.63 -24.73
CA ALA A 333 15.05 -12.50 -23.86
C ALA A 333 13.73 -12.74 -23.09
N ILE A 334 12.68 -13.21 -23.77
CA ILE A 334 11.40 -13.58 -23.16
C ILE A 334 11.57 -14.73 -22.15
N GLU A 335 12.35 -15.76 -22.49
CA GLU A 335 12.61 -16.91 -21.61
C GLU A 335 13.39 -16.51 -20.33
N ARG A 336 14.36 -15.59 -20.44
CA ARG A 336 15.05 -15.00 -19.27
C ARG A 336 14.12 -14.15 -18.41
N VAL A 337 13.29 -13.30 -19.03
CA VAL A 337 12.29 -12.45 -18.33
C VAL A 337 11.28 -13.29 -17.56
N LEU A 338 10.73 -14.33 -18.18
CA LEU A 338 9.80 -15.25 -17.53
C LEU A 338 10.47 -16.00 -16.36
N LYS A 339 11.72 -16.46 -16.52
CA LYS A 339 12.48 -17.10 -15.42
C LYS A 339 12.76 -16.15 -14.24
N LEU A 340 12.99 -14.87 -14.50
CA LEU A 340 13.19 -13.87 -13.45
C LEU A 340 11.89 -13.39 -12.79
N SER A 341 10.75 -13.47 -13.49
CA SER A 341 9.46 -12.89 -13.07
C SER A 341 9.02 -13.34 -11.67
N VAL A 342 9.02 -14.65 -11.38
CA VAL A 342 8.51 -15.19 -10.11
C VAL A 342 9.41 -14.86 -8.91
N PRO A 343 10.75 -15.09 -8.94
CA PRO A 343 11.63 -14.63 -7.84
C PRO A 343 11.56 -13.12 -7.60
N ASN A 344 11.49 -12.33 -8.67
CA ASN A 344 11.42 -10.87 -8.56
C ASN A 344 10.08 -10.38 -7.99
N LEU A 345 8.96 -11.02 -8.36
CA LEU A 345 7.65 -10.78 -7.75
C LEU A 345 7.68 -11.06 -6.24
N TYR A 346 8.25 -12.19 -5.82
CA TYR A 346 8.37 -12.52 -4.39
C TYR A 346 9.25 -11.52 -3.63
N VAL A 347 10.40 -11.13 -4.17
CA VAL A 347 11.27 -10.09 -3.58
C VAL A 347 10.52 -8.76 -3.42
N TRP A 348 9.78 -8.34 -4.45
CA TRP A 348 9.07 -7.05 -4.41
C TRP A 348 7.85 -7.07 -3.46
N LEU A 349 7.11 -8.17 -3.37
CA LEU A 349 6.05 -8.36 -2.38
C LEU A 349 6.61 -8.42 -0.95
N CYS A 350 7.76 -9.04 -0.74
CA CYS A 350 8.47 -9.01 0.55
C CYS A 350 8.93 -7.58 0.90
N MET A 351 9.49 -6.85 -0.07
CA MET A 351 9.87 -5.44 0.09
C MET A 351 8.67 -4.57 0.48
N PHE A 352 7.51 -4.74 -0.16
CA PHE A 352 6.27 -4.05 0.22
C PHE A 352 5.91 -4.31 1.69
N TYR A 353 5.89 -5.58 2.10
CA TYR A 353 5.54 -5.98 3.45
C TYR A 353 6.54 -5.46 4.48
N CYS A 354 7.85 -5.57 4.19
CA CYS A 354 8.92 -5.04 5.04
C CYS A 354 8.82 -3.52 5.21
N PHE A 355 8.64 -2.77 4.13
CA PHE A 355 8.66 -1.31 4.17
C PHE A 355 7.32 -0.72 4.62
N PHE A 356 6.25 -0.93 3.84
CA PHE A 356 4.96 -0.27 4.06
C PHE A 356 4.16 -0.89 5.21
N HIS A 357 4.19 -2.22 5.37
CA HIS A 357 3.44 -2.86 6.45
C HIS A 357 4.21 -2.92 7.78
N LEU A 358 5.48 -3.32 7.79
CA LEU A 358 6.26 -3.47 9.03
C LEU A 358 6.96 -2.17 9.45
N TRP A 359 7.88 -1.65 8.64
CA TRP A 359 8.76 -0.53 9.01
C TRP A 359 7.99 0.76 9.31
N LEU A 360 7.11 1.23 8.41
CA LEU A 360 6.32 2.45 8.66
C LEU A 360 5.41 2.33 9.90
N ASN A 361 4.94 1.12 10.22
CA ASN A 361 4.12 0.85 11.40
C ASN A 361 4.93 0.78 12.71
N ILE A 362 6.14 0.22 12.67
CA ILE A 362 7.10 0.28 13.78
C ILE A 362 7.42 1.75 14.09
N LEU A 363 7.75 2.52 13.04
CA LEU A 363 8.05 3.94 13.14
C LEU A 363 6.85 4.76 13.66
N ALA A 364 5.63 4.45 13.19
CA ALA A 364 4.40 5.04 13.70
C ALA A 364 4.15 4.72 15.18
N GLU A 365 4.32 3.47 15.61
CA GLU A 365 4.12 3.07 17.01
C GLU A 365 5.14 3.73 17.94
N LEU A 366 6.41 3.80 17.55
CA LEU A 366 7.48 4.45 18.31
C LEU A 366 7.25 5.96 18.46
N LEU A 367 6.78 6.64 17.41
CA LEU A 367 6.45 8.06 17.45
C LEU A 367 5.06 8.36 18.06
N ARG A 368 4.26 7.33 18.34
CA ARG A 368 2.83 7.42 18.67
C ARG A 368 2.00 8.12 17.58
N PHE A 369 2.33 7.93 16.31
CA PHE A 369 1.57 8.44 15.16
C PHE A 369 0.27 7.63 14.95
N GLY A 370 -0.85 8.34 14.77
CA GLY A 370 -2.20 7.79 14.71
C GLY A 370 -2.71 7.41 13.31
N ASP A 371 -2.40 8.21 12.27
CA ASP A 371 -2.71 7.81 10.88
C ASP A 371 -1.75 6.69 10.46
N ARG A 372 -2.28 5.56 10.02
CA ARG A 372 -1.50 4.40 9.55
C ARG A 372 -2.02 3.86 8.23
N GLU A 373 -2.81 4.66 7.52
CA GLU A 373 -3.22 4.40 6.15
C GLU A 373 -2.05 4.70 5.20
N PHE A 374 -1.06 3.80 5.20
CA PHE A 374 0.13 3.87 4.34
C PHE A 374 -0.12 3.28 2.94
N TYR A 375 -1.12 2.41 2.81
CA TYR A 375 -1.55 1.75 1.58
C TYR A 375 -3.03 1.35 1.70
N LYS A 376 -3.66 0.99 0.58
CA LYS A 376 -5.02 0.39 0.51
C LYS A 376 -4.96 -0.97 -0.18
N ASP A 377 -6.09 -1.58 -0.50
CA ASP A 377 -6.22 -2.90 -1.15
C ASP A 377 -5.87 -2.87 -2.65
N TRP A 378 -4.67 -2.37 -2.97
CA TRP A 378 -4.17 -2.17 -4.34
C TRP A 378 -4.13 -3.45 -5.20
N TRP A 379 -4.11 -4.63 -4.57
CA TRP A 379 -4.20 -5.92 -5.25
C TRP A 379 -5.57 -6.15 -5.92
N ASN A 380 -6.63 -5.52 -5.40
CA ASN A 380 -7.99 -5.50 -5.97
C ASN A 380 -8.18 -4.39 -7.02
N ALA A 381 -7.14 -3.62 -7.36
CA ALA A 381 -7.25 -2.47 -8.26
C ALA A 381 -7.81 -2.91 -9.63
N LYS A 382 -8.89 -2.23 -10.05
CA LYS A 382 -9.58 -2.51 -11.31
C LYS A 382 -8.84 -1.94 -12.52
N THR A 383 -8.12 -0.85 -12.31
CA THR A 383 -7.25 -0.22 -13.31
C THR A 383 -5.83 -0.04 -12.78
N VAL A 384 -4.87 0.10 -13.70
CA VAL A 384 -3.49 0.51 -13.38
C VAL A 384 -3.46 1.89 -12.68
N GLU A 385 -4.43 2.76 -12.98
CA GLU A 385 -4.57 4.07 -12.35
C GLU A 385 -4.98 3.96 -10.87
N ASP A 386 -5.95 3.10 -10.55
CA ASP A 386 -6.37 2.85 -9.16
C ASP A 386 -5.22 2.27 -8.33
N TYR A 387 -4.44 1.34 -8.89
CA TYR A 387 -3.26 0.78 -8.25
C TYR A 387 -2.28 1.89 -7.81
N TRP A 388 -1.91 2.82 -8.70
CA TRP A 388 -0.99 3.92 -8.38
C TRP A 388 -1.55 4.90 -7.34
N ARG A 389 -2.87 4.95 -7.13
CA ARG A 389 -3.55 5.73 -6.08
C ARG A 389 -3.62 4.99 -4.74
N MET A 390 -3.54 3.66 -4.73
CA MET A 390 -3.73 2.81 -3.56
C MET A 390 -2.42 2.25 -2.96
N TRP A 391 -1.39 2.08 -3.78
CA TRP A 391 -0.10 1.45 -3.43
C TRP A 391 0.67 2.19 -2.32
N ASN A 392 0.87 3.50 -2.46
CA ASN A 392 1.70 4.31 -1.58
C ASN A 392 0.94 5.60 -1.21
N MET A 393 0.13 5.51 -0.15
CA MET A 393 -0.70 6.63 0.29
C MET A 393 0.10 7.87 0.74
N PRO A 394 1.27 7.78 1.41
CA PRO A 394 2.08 8.95 1.73
C PRO A 394 2.51 9.76 0.50
N VAL A 395 2.99 9.10 -0.56
CA VAL A 395 3.35 9.79 -1.82
C VAL A 395 2.10 10.23 -2.56
N HIS A 396 1.04 9.42 -2.64
CA HIS A 396 -0.20 9.80 -3.30
C HIS A 396 -0.87 11.04 -2.67
N LYS A 397 -0.99 11.07 -1.33
CA LYS A 397 -1.46 12.22 -0.54
C LYS A 397 -0.59 13.47 -0.79
N TRP A 398 0.73 13.30 -0.91
CA TRP A 398 1.66 14.40 -1.22
C TRP A 398 1.47 14.94 -2.65
N MET A 399 1.47 14.06 -3.66
CA MET A 399 1.32 14.42 -5.08
C MET A 399 -0.01 15.15 -5.32
N ILE A 400 -1.10 14.71 -4.68
CA ILE A 400 -2.39 15.40 -4.74
C ILE A 400 -2.29 16.82 -4.14
N ARG A 401 -1.74 16.94 -2.93
CA ARG A 401 -1.75 18.21 -2.16
C ARG A 401 -0.76 19.25 -2.67
N HIS A 402 0.44 18.83 -3.08
CA HIS A 402 1.56 19.75 -3.36
C HIS A 402 1.85 19.94 -4.85
N LEU A 403 1.28 19.12 -5.74
CA LEU A 403 1.47 19.23 -7.18
C LEU A 403 0.13 19.34 -7.93
N TYR A 404 -0.74 18.33 -7.85
CA TYR A 404 -1.97 18.25 -8.64
C TYR A 404 -2.98 19.39 -8.35
N PHE A 405 -3.37 19.60 -7.09
CA PHE A 405 -4.30 20.69 -6.75
C PHE A 405 -3.73 22.09 -7.05
N PRO A 406 -2.45 22.40 -6.77
CA PRO A 406 -1.81 23.62 -7.24
C PRO A 406 -1.88 23.81 -8.76
N CYS A 407 -1.62 22.78 -9.57
CA CYS A 407 -1.79 22.86 -11.03
C CYS A 407 -3.24 23.20 -11.42
N LEU A 408 -4.24 22.53 -10.83
CA LEU A 408 -5.65 22.82 -11.12
C LEU A 408 -6.06 24.24 -10.71
N ARG A 409 -5.53 24.77 -9.60
CA ARG A 409 -5.76 26.16 -9.16
C ARG A 409 -5.18 27.20 -10.12
N GLN A 410 -4.16 26.84 -10.89
CA GLN A 410 -3.58 27.67 -11.97
C GLN A 410 -4.26 27.43 -13.34
N GLY A 411 -5.44 26.77 -13.36
CA GLY A 411 -6.20 26.53 -14.59
C GLY A 411 -5.66 25.40 -15.49
N ILE A 412 -4.64 24.66 -15.06
CA ILE A 412 -4.04 23.58 -15.87
C ILE A 412 -5.06 22.43 -16.04
N PRO A 413 -5.32 21.92 -17.26
CA PRO A 413 -6.26 20.83 -17.49
C PRO A 413 -5.90 19.56 -16.71
N LYS A 414 -6.91 18.82 -16.22
CA LYS A 414 -6.75 17.60 -15.40
C LYS A 414 -5.78 16.58 -16.01
N ALA A 415 -5.85 16.34 -17.32
CA ALA A 415 -4.97 15.43 -18.03
C ALA A 415 -3.50 15.90 -18.02
N VAL A 416 -3.25 17.21 -18.17
CA VAL A 416 -1.90 17.79 -18.11
C VAL A 416 -1.37 17.77 -16.68
N ALA A 417 -2.21 18.04 -15.68
CA ALA A 417 -1.84 17.92 -14.27
C ALA A 417 -1.49 16.48 -13.85
N LEU A 418 -2.18 15.47 -14.41
CA LEU A 418 -1.80 14.06 -14.26
C LEU A 418 -0.49 13.73 -14.99
N LEU A 419 -0.28 14.22 -16.21
CA LEU A 419 0.96 14.02 -16.96
C LEU A 419 2.18 14.62 -16.22
N ILE A 420 2.03 15.81 -15.64
CA ILE A 420 3.05 16.44 -14.78
C ILE A 420 3.34 15.56 -13.55
N ALA A 421 2.31 14.97 -12.93
CA ALA A 421 2.49 14.05 -11.81
C ALA A 421 3.26 12.77 -12.19
N PHE A 422 2.98 12.17 -13.35
CA PHE A 422 3.76 11.05 -13.87
C PHE A 422 5.19 11.46 -14.24
N LEU A 423 5.40 12.63 -14.84
CA LEU A 423 6.72 13.14 -15.20
C LEU A 423 7.62 13.36 -13.98
N VAL A 424 7.09 13.99 -12.92
CA VAL A 424 7.81 14.18 -11.65
C VAL A 424 8.12 12.83 -11.00
N SER A 425 7.16 11.89 -11.00
CA SER A 425 7.39 10.53 -10.51
C SER A 425 8.50 9.80 -11.29
N ALA A 426 8.46 9.86 -12.62
CA ALA A 426 9.45 9.23 -13.50
C ALA A 426 10.87 9.78 -13.28
N LEU A 427 11.01 11.10 -13.10
CA LEU A 427 12.28 11.74 -12.77
C LEU A 427 12.86 11.22 -11.45
N PHE A 428 12.05 11.14 -10.39
CA PHE A 428 12.51 10.63 -9.09
C PHE A 428 12.85 9.13 -9.12
N HIS A 429 12.12 8.30 -9.87
CA HIS A 429 12.47 6.89 -10.05
C HIS A 429 13.78 6.70 -10.82
N GLU A 430 14.02 7.51 -11.87
CA GLU A 430 15.32 7.51 -12.56
C GLU A 430 16.44 7.94 -11.62
N LEU A 431 16.29 9.04 -10.87
CA LEU A 431 17.31 9.49 -9.90
C LEU A 431 17.64 8.41 -8.86
N CYS A 432 16.63 7.69 -8.34
CA CYS A 432 16.82 6.61 -7.37
C CYS A 432 17.61 5.40 -7.89
N ILE A 433 17.67 5.17 -9.20
CA ILE A 433 18.28 3.96 -9.80
C ILE A 433 19.50 4.31 -10.66
N ALA A 434 19.41 5.34 -11.49
CA ALA A 434 20.47 5.80 -12.38
C ALA A 434 21.67 6.38 -11.63
N VAL A 435 21.44 7.16 -10.57
CA VAL A 435 22.55 7.80 -9.82
C VAL A 435 23.39 6.75 -9.08
N PRO A 436 22.84 5.80 -8.31
CA PRO A 436 23.63 4.72 -7.70
C PRO A 436 24.25 3.73 -8.70
N CYS A 437 23.70 3.62 -9.92
CA CYS A 437 24.34 2.87 -11.02
C CYS A 437 25.43 3.68 -11.75
N HIS A 438 25.40 5.01 -11.64
CA HIS A 438 26.11 5.97 -12.51
C HIS A 438 25.75 5.80 -14.00
N ILE A 439 24.51 5.39 -14.32
CA ILE A 439 24.03 5.02 -15.66
C ILE A 439 22.74 5.78 -16.00
N PHE A 440 22.89 6.91 -16.71
CA PHE A 440 21.81 7.81 -17.09
C PHE A 440 21.20 7.45 -18.45
N LYS A 441 20.51 6.30 -18.53
CA LYS A 441 19.88 5.80 -19.77
C LYS A 441 18.37 6.05 -19.88
N LEU A 442 17.73 6.60 -18.86
CA LEU A 442 16.27 6.86 -18.85
C LEU A 442 15.41 5.58 -18.92
N TRP A 443 15.94 4.43 -18.50
CA TRP A 443 15.21 3.16 -18.50
C TRP A 443 14.06 3.16 -17.48
N ALA A 444 14.30 3.61 -16.24
CA ALA A 444 13.26 3.71 -15.22
C ALA A 444 12.28 4.85 -15.53
N PHE A 445 12.79 5.99 -16.02
CA PHE A 445 11.97 7.09 -16.55
C PHE A 445 10.99 6.59 -17.62
N GLY A 446 11.49 5.88 -18.64
CA GLY A 446 10.69 5.28 -19.70
C GLY A 446 9.66 4.27 -19.18
N GLY A 447 10.06 3.39 -18.25
CA GLY A 447 9.17 2.42 -17.63
C GLY A 447 8.00 3.03 -16.84
N ILE A 448 8.21 4.15 -16.16
CA ILE A 448 7.15 4.92 -15.49
C ILE A 448 6.31 5.71 -16.50
N MET A 449 6.91 6.36 -17.50
CA MET A 449 6.16 7.11 -18.51
C MET A 449 5.28 6.20 -19.40
N PHE A 450 5.70 4.96 -19.66
CA PHE A 450 4.91 3.95 -20.37
C PHE A 450 3.63 3.54 -19.62
N GLN A 451 3.53 3.80 -18.31
CA GLN A 451 2.29 3.62 -17.55
C GLN A 451 1.15 4.52 -18.06
N VAL A 452 1.46 5.69 -18.63
CA VAL A 452 0.43 6.64 -19.10
C VAL A 452 -0.33 6.09 -20.34
N PRO A 453 0.34 5.64 -21.42
CA PRO A 453 -0.31 4.85 -22.47
C PRO A 453 -1.03 3.60 -21.95
N LEU A 454 -0.42 2.87 -21.00
CA LEU A 454 -1.01 1.65 -20.45
C LEU A 454 -2.33 1.91 -19.69
N VAL A 455 -2.47 3.03 -18.97
CA VAL A 455 -3.72 3.45 -18.34
C VAL A 455 -4.80 3.71 -19.39
N LEU A 456 -4.48 4.40 -20.50
CA LEU A 456 -5.42 4.63 -21.60
C LEU A 456 -5.86 3.32 -22.27
N ILE A 457 -4.92 2.41 -22.53
CA ILE A 457 -5.18 1.06 -23.07
C ILE A 457 -6.07 0.26 -22.10
N THR A 458 -5.79 0.32 -20.79
CA THR A 458 -6.57 -0.39 -19.76
C THR A 458 -8.01 0.10 -19.72
N HIS A 459 -8.23 1.42 -19.72
CA HIS A 459 -9.58 2.01 -19.79
C HIS A 459 -10.29 1.63 -21.09
N HIS A 460 -9.60 1.63 -22.24
CA HIS A 460 -10.20 1.20 -23.52
C HIS A 460 -10.61 -0.28 -23.51
N LEU A 461 -9.75 -1.19 -23.04
CA LEU A 461 -10.06 -2.63 -22.94
C LEU A 461 -11.17 -2.90 -21.93
N GLN A 462 -11.16 -2.24 -20.77
CA GLN A 462 -12.22 -2.39 -19.77
C GLN A 462 -13.58 -1.93 -20.32
N ASN A 463 -13.62 -0.83 -21.09
CA ASN A 463 -14.85 -0.37 -21.75
C ASN A 463 -15.30 -1.33 -22.87
N LYS A 464 -14.36 -1.91 -23.64
CA LYS A 464 -14.65 -2.87 -24.71
C LYS A 464 -15.21 -4.21 -24.19
N PHE A 465 -14.62 -4.74 -23.11
CA PHE A 465 -15.00 -6.03 -22.54
C PHE A 465 -16.02 -5.93 -21.38
N ARG A 466 -16.36 -4.72 -20.92
CA ARG A 466 -17.29 -4.43 -19.82
C ARG A 466 -17.02 -5.15 -18.49
N ASN A 467 -15.82 -5.70 -18.30
CA ASN A 467 -15.44 -6.52 -17.15
C ASN A 467 -14.19 -5.96 -16.46
N SER A 468 -14.30 -5.60 -15.18
CA SER A 468 -13.18 -5.05 -14.40
C SER A 468 -12.08 -6.06 -14.06
N MET A 469 -12.32 -7.37 -14.20
CA MET A 469 -11.24 -8.37 -14.03
C MET A 469 -10.18 -8.25 -15.13
N VAL A 470 -10.55 -7.79 -16.33
CA VAL A 470 -9.60 -7.61 -17.45
C VAL A 470 -8.51 -6.59 -17.09
N GLY A 471 -8.87 -5.47 -16.46
CA GLY A 471 -7.90 -4.46 -16.02
C GLY A 471 -7.01 -4.93 -14.88
N ASN A 472 -7.54 -5.74 -13.95
CA ASN A 472 -6.75 -6.36 -12.89
C ASN A 472 -5.77 -7.43 -13.43
N MET A 473 -6.19 -8.24 -14.41
CA MET A 473 -5.31 -9.19 -15.11
C MET A 473 -4.21 -8.49 -15.92
N ILE A 474 -4.54 -7.41 -16.64
CA ILE A 474 -3.55 -6.58 -17.36
C ILE A 474 -2.54 -5.99 -16.36
N PHE A 475 -3.02 -5.47 -15.23
CA PHE A 475 -2.14 -4.99 -14.16
C PHE A 475 -1.19 -6.11 -13.70
N TRP A 476 -1.69 -7.27 -13.24
CA TRP A 476 -0.84 -8.34 -12.74
C TRP A 476 0.13 -8.91 -13.78
N PHE A 477 -0.28 -9.00 -15.05
CA PHE A 477 0.58 -9.46 -16.15
C PHE A 477 1.75 -8.48 -16.38
N ILE A 478 1.45 -7.20 -16.61
CA ILE A 478 2.49 -6.19 -16.83
C ILE A 478 3.36 -6.03 -15.58
N PHE A 479 2.75 -6.02 -14.40
CA PHE A 479 3.43 -5.85 -13.13
C PHE A 479 4.45 -6.97 -12.86
N SER A 480 4.01 -8.23 -12.97
CA SER A 480 4.80 -9.40 -12.56
C SER A 480 5.82 -9.83 -13.60
N ILE A 481 5.45 -9.79 -14.89
CA ILE A 481 6.26 -10.35 -15.98
C ILE A 481 7.09 -9.28 -16.67
N LEU A 482 6.46 -8.17 -17.11
CA LEU A 482 7.09 -7.25 -18.05
C LEU A 482 7.81 -6.07 -17.37
N GLY A 483 7.24 -5.48 -16.33
CA GLY A 483 7.73 -4.25 -15.73
C GLY A 483 8.99 -4.43 -14.88
N GLN A 484 8.80 -4.93 -13.64
CA GLN A 484 9.90 -5.03 -12.67
C GLN A 484 11.07 -5.91 -13.15
N PRO A 485 10.85 -7.10 -13.79
CA PRO A 485 11.97 -7.96 -14.22
C PRO A 485 12.82 -7.36 -15.35
N MET A 486 12.20 -6.65 -16.31
CA MET A 486 12.95 -5.97 -17.37
C MET A 486 13.84 -4.86 -16.81
N CYS A 487 13.34 -4.04 -15.87
CA CYS A 487 14.14 -3.01 -15.23
C CYS A 487 15.39 -3.61 -14.54
N VAL A 488 15.23 -4.73 -13.82
CA VAL A 488 16.36 -5.42 -13.18
C VAL A 488 17.38 -5.93 -14.20
N LEU A 489 16.94 -6.60 -15.28
CA LEU A 489 17.84 -7.09 -16.33
C LEU A 489 18.61 -5.94 -17.01
N LEU A 490 17.95 -4.85 -17.36
CA LEU A 490 18.57 -3.73 -18.08
C LEU A 490 19.64 -3.03 -17.22
N TYR A 491 19.31 -2.61 -15.99
CA TYR A 491 20.29 -1.95 -15.13
C TYR A 491 21.41 -2.88 -14.68
N TYR A 492 21.15 -4.18 -14.43
CA TYR A 492 22.21 -5.12 -14.08
C TYR A 492 23.22 -5.29 -15.23
N HIS A 493 22.75 -5.53 -16.46
CA HIS A 493 23.64 -5.73 -17.60
C HIS A 493 24.44 -4.47 -17.90
N ASP A 494 23.85 -3.29 -17.80
CA ASP A 494 24.59 -2.04 -17.97
C ASP A 494 25.60 -1.80 -16.83
N LEU A 495 25.30 -2.17 -15.58
CA LEU A 495 26.23 -2.09 -14.46
C LEU A 495 27.42 -3.06 -14.62
N MET A 496 27.18 -4.29 -15.08
CA MET A 496 28.26 -5.25 -15.37
C MET A 496 29.11 -4.83 -16.57
N ASN A 497 28.49 -4.28 -17.62
CA ASN A 497 29.21 -3.67 -18.75
C ASN A 497 30.05 -2.45 -18.33
N ARG A 498 29.64 -1.70 -17.28
CA ARG A 498 30.48 -0.64 -16.68
C ARG A 498 31.69 -1.23 -15.97
N LYS A 499 31.51 -2.26 -15.12
CA LYS A 499 32.62 -2.89 -14.37
C LYS A 499 33.70 -3.42 -15.32
N ILE A 500 33.32 -4.25 -16.30
CA ILE A 500 34.25 -4.83 -17.28
C ILE A 500 35.08 -3.76 -18.01
N LYS A 501 34.53 -2.56 -18.24
CA LYS A 501 35.29 -1.44 -18.84
C LYS A 501 36.27 -0.77 -17.88
N LEU A 502 35.95 -0.68 -16.59
CA LEU A 502 36.83 -0.14 -15.56
C LEU A 502 37.95 -1.13 -15.21
N ASP A 503 37.65 -2.43 -15.24
CA ASP A 503 38.64 -3.51 -15.06
C ASP A 503 39.58 -3.66 -16.29
N GLN A 504 39.39 -2.83 -17.33
CA GLN A 504 40.15 -2.81 -18.61
C GLN A 504 40.83 -1.46 -18.89
N SER A 505 40.75 -0.48 -17.99
CA SER A 505 41.22 0.91 -18.19
C SER A 505 42.22 1.37 -17.14
#